data_AF-A0A655EJ52-F1
#
_entry.id   AF-A0A655EJ52-F1
#
_cell.length_a   1.000
_cell.length_b   1.000
_cell.length_c   1.000
_cell.angle_alpha   90.00
_cell.angle_beta   90.00
_cell.angle_gamma   90.00
#
_symmetry.space_group_name_H-M   'P 1'
#
loop_
_entity.id
_entity.type
_entity.pdbx_description
1 polymer ?
#
loop_
_entity_poly.entity_id
_entity_poly.type
_entity_poly.pdbx_seq_one_letter_code
_entity_poly.pdbx_strand_id
1 'polypeptide(L)'
;MQTLAATVSGLRGALATVIRAMGSLGMSSPGGVRSKINLVNKGVNDLADGSRQLAEGVQLLVDQVKKMGFGLGEASAFLLAMKDTATTPAMAGFYIPPELLSYATGESVKAETMPSEYRDLLGGLNVDQLKKVAAAFISPDGHSIRYLIQTDLNPFSTAAMDQIDAITAAARGAQPNTALADAKVSVVGLPVVLKDTRDYSDHDLRLIIAMTVCIVLLILIVLLRAIVAPLYLIGSVIVSYLAALGIGVIVFQFLLGQEMHWSIPGLTFVILVAVGADYNMLLISRLREEAVLGVRSGVIRTVASTGGVITAAGLIMAASMYGLVFASLGSVVQGAFVLGTGLLLDTFLVRTVTVPAIAVLVGQANWWLPSSWRPATWWPLGRRRGRAQRTKRKPLLPKEEEEQSPPDDDDLIGLWLHDGLRL
;
A
#
# COMPACT_ATOMS: atom_id res chain seq x y z
N MET A 1 60.30 61.74 -43.27
CA MET A 1 60.38 60.41 -43.91
C MET A 1 60.09 59.23 -42.95
N GLN A 2 59.30 59.40 -41.88
CA GLN A 2 58.96 58.30 -40.95
C GLN A 2 57.51 57.80 -41.06
N THR A 3 56.65 58.47 -41.83
CA THR A 3 55.23 58.09 -41.98
C THR A 3 54.99 57.14 -43.14
N LEU A 4 55.74 57.24 -44.25
CA LEU A 4 55.53 56.39 -45.42
C LEU A 4 55.91 54.92 -45.18
N ALA A 5 56.97 54.67 -44.40
CA ALA A 5 57.44 53.32 -44.09
C ALA A 5 56.47 52.56 -43.17
N ALA A 6 55.83 53.26 -42.23
CA ALA A 6 54.82 52.68 -41.35
C ALA A 6 53.55 52.27 -42.13
N THR A 7 53.09 53.10 -43.06
CA THR A 7 51.91 52.81 -43.89
C THR A 7 52.14 51.64 -44.84
N VAL A 8 53.33 51.52 -45.43
CA VAL A 8 53.69 50.39 -46.31
C VAL A 8 53.80 49.07 -45.53
N SER A 9 54.31 49.10 -44.31
CA SER A 9 54.36 47.93 -43.43
C SER A 9 52.96 47.46 -43.01
N GLY A 10 52.08 48.41 -42.65
CA GLY A 10 50.68 48.13 -42.33
C GLY A 10 49.90 47.53 -43.51
N LEU A 11 50.11 48.07 -44.73
CA LEU A 11 49.47 47.54 -45.93
C LEU A 11 49.94 46.12 -46.27
N ARG A 12 51.24 45.82 -46.07
CA ARG A 12 51.79 44.47 -46.26
C ARG A 12 51.25 43.47 -45.24
N GLY A 13 51.07 43.89 -43.98
CA GLY A 13 50.45 43.08 -42.94
C GLY A 13 48.99 42.76 -43.24
N ALA A 14 48.22 43.75 -43.69
CA ALA A 14 46.83 43.56 -44.10
C ALA A 14 46.71 42.63 -45.31
N LEU A 15 47.54 42.83 -46.34
CA LEU A 15 47.52 41.98 -47.53
C LEU A 15 47.92 40.53 -47.21
N ALA A 16 48.91 40.32 -46.34
CA ALA A 16 49.30 38.99 -45.88
C ALA A 16 48.19 38.28 -45.09
N THR A 17 47.38 39.04 -44.35
CA THR A 17 46.25 38.50 -43.59
C THR A 17 45.13 38.05 -44.53
N VAL A 18 44.83 38.83 -45.57
CA VAL A 18 43.86 38.48 -46.62
C VAL A 18 44.33 37.27 -47.42
N ILE A 19 45.61 37.19 -47.78
CA ILE A 19 46.17 36.05 -48.53
C ILE A 19 46.11 34.76 -47.70
N ARG A 20 46.39 34.82 -46.39
CA ARG A 20 46.23 33.65 -45.50
C ARG A 20 44.77 33.25 -45.32
N ALA A 21 43.85 34.22 -45.22
CA ALA A 21 42.42 33.94 -45.15
C ALA A 21 41.90 33.30 -46.45
N MET A 22 42.32 33.78 -47.62
CA MET A 22 41.97 33.14 -48.90
C MET A 22 42.62 31.76 -49.07
N GLY A 23 43.84 31.57 -48.56
CA GLY A 23 44.53 30.28 -48.52
C GLY A 23 43.83 29.25 -47.63
N SER A 24 43.37 29.65 -46.44
CA SER A 24 42.60 28.78 -45.54
C SER A 24 41.18 28.49 -46.03
N LEU A 25 40.61 29.41 -46.83
CA LEU A 25 39.36 29.18 -47.57
C LEU A 25 39.52 28.24 -48.78
N GLY A 26 40.75 27.84 -49.13
CA GLY A 26 41.05 26.92 -50.24
C GLY A 26 40.88 27.54 -51.63
N MET A 27 40.80 28.88 -51.72
CA MET A 27 40.60 29.62 -52.98
C MET A 27 41.87 29.73 -53.83
N SER A 28 43.02 29.30 -53.33
CA SER A 28 44.32 29.40 -54.02
C SER A 28 44.63 28.24 -54.98
N SER A 29 43.75 27.25 -55.13
CA SER A 29 43.89 26.15 -56.10
C SER A 29 42.68 26.10 -57.05
N PRO A 30 42.86 25.98 -58.38
CA PRO A 30 41.77 26.03 -59.37
C PRO A 30 40.62 25.01 -59.16
N GLY A 31 40.78 24.01 -58.29
CA GLY A 31 39.73 23.04 -57.93
C GLY A 31 39.02 23.27 -56.58
N GLY A 32 39.56 24.12 -55.70
CA GLY A 32 39.08 24.26 -54.32
C GLY A 32 37.71 24.93 -54.22
N VAL A 33 37.47 25.95 -55.05
CA VAL A 33 36.16 26.64 -55.13
C VAL A 33 35.08 25.73 -55.72
N ARG A 34 35.43 24.96 -56.75
CA ARG A 34 34.48 24.02 -57.41
C ARG A 34 34.08 22.87 -56.48
N SER A 35 35.01 22.36 -55.69
CA SER A 35 34.74 21.35 -54.66
C SER A 35 33.80 21.87 -53.57
N LYS A 36 33.99 23.11 -53.10
CA LYS A 36 33.08 23.72 -52.11
C LYS A 36 31.70 24.02 -52.68
N ILE A 37 31.59 24.48 -53.93
CA ILE A 37 30.29 24.66 -54.60
C ILE A 37 29.55 23.32 -54.73
N ASN A 38 30.26 22.25 -55.08
CA ASN A 38 29.68 20.90 -55.13
C ASN A 38 29.26 20.41 -53.74
N LEU A 39 30.02 20.73 -52.69
CA LEU A 39 29.69 20.38 -51.31
C LEU A 39 28.47 21.17 -50.81
N VAL A 40 28.35 22.45 -51.16
CA VAL A 40 27.16 23.26 -50.87
C VAL A 40 25.95 22.75 -51.63
N ASN A 41 26.08 22.46 -52.94
CA ASN A 41 24.99 21.87 -53.73
C ASN A 41 24.56 20.51 -53.16
N LYS A 42 25.51 19.69 -52.69
CA LYS A 42 25.20 18.43 -52.04
C LYS A 42 24.47 18.64 -50.71
N GLY A 43 24.93 19.57 -49.86
CA GLY A 43 24.25 19.91 -48.61
C GLY A 43 22.84 20.47 -48.81
N VAL A 44 22.62 21.24 -49.88
CA VAL A 44 21.29 21.74 -50.26
C VAL A 44 20.38 20.61 -50.75
N ASN A 45 20.92 19.67 -51.54
CA ASN A 45 20.16 18.50 -51.98
C ASN A 45 19.82 17.56 -50.81
N ASP A 46 20.78 17.28 -49.93
CA ASP A 46 20.57 16.46 -48.73
C ASP A 46 19.51 17.09 -47.80
N LEU A 47 19.48 18.42 -47.69
CA LEU A 47 18.45 19.15 -46.95
C LEU A 47 17.07 19.08 -47.65
N ALA A 48 17.04 19.18 -48.97
CA ALA A 48 15.81 19.03 -49.75
C ALA A 48 15.23 17.62 -49.64
N ASP A 49 16.08 16.60 -49.66
CA ASP A 49 15.67 15.20 -49.48
C ASP A 49 15.24 14.92 -48.04
N GLY A 50 15.92 15.47 -47.04
CA GLY A 50 15.47 15.42 -45.64
C GLY A 50 14.10 16.09 -45.43
N SER A 51 13.84 17.20 -46.12
CA SER A 51 12.54 17.89 -46.10
C SER A 51 11.43 17.04 -46.74
N ARG A 52 11.72 16.35 -47.85
CA ARG A 52 10.78 15.41 -48.49
C ARG A 52 10.47 14.22 -47.60
N GLN A 53 11.48 13.60 -46.99
CA GLN A 53 11.29 12.49 -46.05
C GLN A 53 10.48 12.91 -44.82
N LEU A 54 10.71 14.12 -44.31
CA LEU A 54 9.90 14.67 -43.23
C LEU A 54 8.44 14.88 -43.67
N ALA A 55 8.22 15.41 -44.87
CA ALA A 55 6.87 15.59 -45.42
C ALA A 55 6.14 14.25 -45.61
N GLU A 56 6.82 13.23 -46.11
CA GLU A 56 6.29 11.86 -46.22
C GLU A 56 5.98 11.26 -44.85
N GLY A 57 6.88 11.41 -43.87
CA GLY A 57 6.67 10.95 -42.50
C GLY A 57 5.45 11.62 -41.84
N VAL A 58 5.29 12.93 -42.06
CA VAL A 58 4.11 13.69 -41.59
C VAL A 58 2.84 13.21 -42.29
N GLN A 59 2.86 12.94 -43.59
CA GLN A 59 1.71 12.39 -44.31
C GLN A 59 1.30 11.02 -43.79
N LEU A 60 2.26 10.12 -43.54
CA LEU A 60 1.98 8.81 -42.93
C LEU A 60 1.33 8.95 -41.55
N LEU A 61 1.82 9.90 -40.74
CA LEU A 61 1.25 10.21 -39.43
C LEU A 61 -0.18 10.74 -39.56
N VAL A 62 -0.43 11.67 -40.49
CA VAL A 62 -1.77 12.21 -40.79
C VAL A 62 -2.71 11.10 -41.25
N ASP A 63 -2.27 10.20 -42.11
CA ASP A 63 -3.08 9.09 -42.60
C ASP A 63 -3.37 8.07 -41.49
N GLN A 64 -2.40 7.81 -40.61
CA GLN A 64 -2.61 6.96 -39.45
C GLN A 64 -3.58 7.59 -38.45
N VAL A 65 -3.49 8.91 -38.22
CA VAL A 65 -4.44 9.67 -37.41
C VAL A 65 -5.83 9.68 -38.03
N LYS A 66 -5.96 9.85 -39.35
CA LYS A 66 -7.24 9.73 -40.04
C LYS A 66 -7.84 8.33 -39.88
N LYS A 67 -7.06 7.26 -40.07
CA LYS A 67 -7.50 5.88 -39.85
C LYS A 67 -7.96 5.65 -38.40
N MET A 68 -7.24 6.17 -37.42
CA MET A 68 -7.65 6.12 -36.02
C MET A 68 -8.93 6.93 -35.77
N GLY A 69 -9.08 8.10 -36.38
CA GLY A 69 -10.27 8.94 -36.29
C GLY A 69 -11.52 8.25 -36.86
N PHE A 70 -11.39 7.57 -38.00
CA PHE A 70 -12.47 6.74 -38.55
C PHE A 70 -12.79 5.55 -37.63
N GLY A 71 -11.78 4.82 -37.14
CA GLY A 71 -11.99 3.71 -36.21
C GLY A 71 -12.62 4.13 -34.87
N LEU A 72 -12.24 5.28 -34.34
CA LEU A 72 -12.87 5.89 -33.15
C LEU A 72 -14.30 6.34 -33.43
N GLY A 73 -14.57 6.84 -34.64
CA GLY A 73 -15.92 7.17 -35.09
C GLY A 73 -16.83 5.95 -35.18
N GLU A 74 -16.34 4.85 -35.77
CA GLU A 74 -17.05 3.56 -35.83
C GLU A 74 -17.28 2.99 -34.43
N ALA A 75 -16.27 3.02 -33.55
CA ALA A 75 -16.41 2.58 -32.17
C ALA A 75 -17.41 3.44 -31.39
N SER A 76 -17.40 4.76 -31.60
CA SER A 76 -18.36 5.70 -30.98
C SER A 76 -19.77 5.44 -31.48
N ALA A 77 -19.96 5.27 -32.79
CA ALA A 77 -21.26 4.94 -33.38
C ALA A 77 -21.78 3.60 -32.85
N PHE A 78 -20.90 2.59 -32.72
CA PHE A 78 -21.24 1.31 -32.12
C PHE A 78 -21.67 1.45 -30.65
N LEU A 79 -20.93 2.23 -29.84
CA LEU A 79 -21.27 2.48 -28.45
C LEU A 79 -22.56 3.31 -28.29
N LEU A 80 -22.82 4.27 -29.19
CA LEU A 80 -24.06 5.04 -29.23
C LEU A 80 -25.26 4.17 -29.62
N ALA A 81 -25.11 3.33 -30.65
CA ALA A 81 -26.13 2.36 -31.03
C ALA A 81 -26.41 1.37 -29.89
N MET A 82 -25.37 0.89 -29.19
CA MET A 82 -25.52 0.04 -28.02
C MET A 82 -26.28 0.75 -26.90
N LYS A 83 -25.93 2.00 -26.59
CA LYS A 83 -26.62 2.82 -25.59
C LYS A 83 -28.11 3.01 -25.93
N ASP A 84 -28.42 3.39 -27.17
CA ASP A 84 -29.79 3.69 -27.57
C ASP A 84 -30.66 2.42 -27.60
N THR A 85 -30.10 1.30 -28.07
CA THR A 85 -30.80 0.00 -28.11
C THR A 85 -30.95 -0.63 -26.72
N ALA A 86 -30.07 -0.28 -25.77
CA ALA A 86 -30.10 -0.78 -24.39
C ALA A 86 -31.19 -0.17 -23.48
N THR A 87 -32.00 0.77 -23.99
CA THR A 87 -32.99 1.52 -23.19
C THR A 87 -34.34 0.81 -22.98
N THR A 88 -34.51 -0.45 -23.43
CA THR A 88 -35.72 -1.27 -23.18
C THR A 88 -35.33 -2.64 -22.58
N PRO A 89 -36.22 -3.31 -21.79
CA PRO A 89 -35.89 -3.81 -20.46
C PRO A 89 -34.99 -5.06 -20.36
N ALA A 90 -34.26 -5.12 -19.24
CA ALA A 90 -33.52 -6.20 -18.55
C ALA A 90 -32.52 -7.08 -19.31
N MET A 91 -32.64 -7.29 -20.63
CA MET A 91 -31.66 -8.02 -21.45
C MET A 91 -31.58 -7.43 -22.86
N ALA A 92 -31.08 -6.20 -22.97
CA ALA A 92 -30.73 -5.65 -24.27
C ALA A 92 -29.38 -6.21 -24.73
N GLY A 93 -29.43 -7.41 -25.33
CA GLY A 93 -28.31 -7.99 -26.05
C GLY A 93 -28.46 -7.74 -27.54
N PHE A 94 -27.33 -7.62 -28.24
CA PHE A 94 -27.34 -7.71 -29.70
C PHE A 94 -27.62 -9.16 -30.10
N TYR A 95 -28.87 -9.47 -30.44
CA TYR A 95 -29.24 -10.78 -30.95
C TYR A 95 -28.77 -10.88 -32.40
N ILE A 96 -27.79 -11.75 -32.68
CA ILE A 96 -27.37 -12.10 -34.04
C ILE A 96 -28.17 -13.34 -34.45
N PRO A 97 -29.09 -13.24 -35.42
CA PRO A 97 -29.78 -14.39 -36.00
C PRO A 97 -28.79 -15.50 -36.40
N PRO A 98 -29.14 -16.79 -36.23
CA PRO A 98 -28.29 -17.91 -36.61
C PRO A 98 -27.84 -17.85 -38.08
N GLU A 99 -28.71 -17.35 -38.95
CA GLU A 99 -28.43 -17.15 -40.38
C GLU A 99 -27.30 -16.12 -40.56
N LEU A 100 -27.28 -15.05 -39.77
CA LEU A 100 -26.24 -14.02 -39.82
C LEU A 100 -24.88 -14.53 -39.34
N LEU A 101 -24.88 -15.44 -38.36
CA LEU A 101 -23.67 -16.12 -37.92
C LEU A 101 -23.02 -16.96 -39.04
N SER A 102 -23.81 -17.58 -39.91
CA SER A 102 -23.26 -18.37 -41.04
C SER A 102 -22.46 -17.53 -42.04
N TYR A 103 -22.83 -16.25 -42.23
CA TYR A 103 -22.07 -15.30 -43.05
C TYR A 103 -20.76 -14.89 -42.38
N ALA A 104 -20.79 -14.78 -41.05
CA ALA A 104 -19.65 -14.41 -40.22
C ALA A 104 -18.62 -15.54 -40.05
N THR A 105 -19.07 -16.81 -40.02
CA THR A 105 -18.20 -18.00 -39.95
C THR A 105 -17.71 -18.46 -41.32
N GLY A 106 -18.28 -17.92 -42.41
CA GLY A 106 -17.90 -18.27 -43.78
C GLY A 106 -18.52 -19.57 -44.30
N GLU A 107 -19.51 -20.11 -43.59
CA GLU A 107 -20.22 -21.34 -43.92
C GLU A 107 -21.31 -21.13 -45.00
N SER A 108 -21.76 -19.87 -45.20
CA SER A 108 -22.75 -19.55 -46.24
C SER A 108 -22.16 -19.58 -47.66
N VAL A 109 -22.78 -20.38 -48.53
CA VAL A 109 -22.46 -20.50 -49.97
C VAL A 109 -22.76 -19.21 -50.78
N LYS A 110 -23.50 -18.24 -50.23
CA LYS A 110 -23.88 -16.95 -50.85
C LYS A 110 -23.32 -15.73 -50.11
N ALA A 111 -22.09 -15.82 -49.62
CA ALA A 111 -21.46 -14.77 -48.81
C ALA A 111 -21.36 -13.38 -49.49
N GLU A 112 -21.54 -13.30 -50.81
CA GLU A 112 -21.37 -12.06 -51.58
C GLU A 112 -22.60 -11.15 -51.55
N THR A 113 -23.77 -11.63 -51.12
CA THR A 113 -25.01 -10.82 -51.08
C THR A 113 -25.81 -11.07 -49.80
N MET A 114 -25.35 -10.46 -48.70
CA MET A 114 -26.17 -10.32 -47.50
C MET A 114 -27.41 -9.47 -47.83
N PRO A 115 -28.65 -9.96 -47.57
CA PRO A 115 -29.88 -9.18 -47.74
C PRO A 115 -29.80 -7.81 -47.05
N SER A 116 -30.38 -6.78 -47.69
CA SER A 116 -30.33 -5.40 -47.18
C SER A 116 -30.91 -5.24 -45.78
N GLU A 117 -31.93 -6.03 -45.44
CA GLU A 117 -32.55 -6.09 -44.11
C GLU A 117 -31.52 -6.43 -43.00
N TYR A 118 -30.64 -7.38 -43.27
CA TYR A 118 -29.58 -7.76 -42.33
C TYR A 118 -28.45 -6.72 -42.28
N ARG A 119 -28.18 -6.01 -43.38
CA ARG A 119 -27.19 -4.92 -43.38
C ARG A 119 -27.66 -3.76 -42.53
N ASP A 120 -28.94 -3.39 -42.61
CA ASP A 120 -29.51 -2.31 -41.79
C ASP A 120 -29.55 -2.69 -40.30
N LEU A 121 -29.87 -3.96 -39.97
CA LEU A 121 -29.83 -4.47 -38.60
C LEU A 121 -28.42 -4.41 -37.98
N LEU A 122 -27.39 -4.61 -38.79
CA LEU A 122 -25.99 -4.49 -38.38
C LEU A 122 -25.43 -3.05 -38.52
N GLY A 123 -26.27 -2.03 -38.74
CA GLY A 123 -25.82 -0.64 -38.86
C GLY A 123 -24.97 -0.36 -40.11
N GLY A 124 -25.18 -1.12 -41.20
CA GLY A 124 -24.50 -0.95 -42.49
C GLY A 124 -23.26 -1.83 -42.71
N LEU A 125 -22.87 -2.66 -41.73
CA LEU A 125 -21.72 -3.57 -41.83
C LEU A 125 -21.82 -4.46 -43.08
N ASN A 126 -20.72 -4.55 -43.84
CA ASN A 126 -20.59 -5.52 -44.91
C ASN A 126 -20.09 -6.89 -44.40
N VAL A 127 -20.09 -7.92 -45.25
CA VAL A 127 -19.75 -9.29 -44.86
C VAL A 127 -18.30 -9.42 -44.37
N ASP A 128 -17.36 -8.72 -44.99
CA ASP A 128 -15.95 -8.75 -44.57
C ASP A 128 -15.73 -8.07 -43.21
N GLN A 129 -16.43 -6.97 -42.95
CA GLN A 129 -16.41 -6.31 -41.65
C GLN A 129 -17.09 -7.17 -40.59
N LEU A 130 -18.23 -7.80 -40.92
CA LEU A 130 -18.91 -8.72 -40.01
C LEU A 130 -18.01 -9.91 -39.62
N LYS A 131 -17.29 -10.50 -40.59
CA LYS A 131 -16.30 -11.56 -40.31
C LYS A 131 -15.21 -11.09 -39.34
N LYS A 132 -14.69 -9.87 -39.52
CA LYS A 132 -13.69 -9.28 -38.62
C LYS A 132 -14.23 -9.02 -37.21
N VAL A 133 -15.46 -8.53 -37.11
CA VAL A 133 -16.13 -8.29 -35.82
C VAL A 133 -16.41 -9.62 -35.12
N ALA A 134 -16.95 -10.61 -35.83
CA ALA A 134 -17.23 -11.93 -35.28
C ALA A 134 -15.96 -12.64 -34.81
N ALA A 135 -14.83 -12.51 -35.53
CA ALA A 135 -13.54 -13.03 -35.10
C ALA A 135 -13.03 -12.41 -33.77
N ALA A 136 -13.57 -11.25 -33.35
CA ALA A 136 -13.26 -10.66 -32.04
C ALA A 136 -14.14 -11.20 -30.89
N PHE A 137 -15.21 -11.93 -31.19
CA PHE A 137 -16.14 -12.50 -30.22
C PHE A 137 -16.21 -14.03 -30.26
N ILE A 138 -15.84 -14.66 -31.37
CA ILE A 138 -15.85 -16.11 -31.56
C ILE A 138 -14.42 -16.55 -31.83
N SER A 139 -13.98 -17.57 -31.09
CA SER A 139 -12.66 -18.16 -31.29
C SER A 139 -12.53 -18.83 -32.67
N PRO A 140 -11.34 -18.87 -33.28
CA PRO A 140 -11.14 -19.54 -34.57
C PRO A 140 -11.54 -21.01 -34.60
N ASP A 141 -11.54 -21.69 -33.45
CA ASP A 141 -11.97 -23.08 -33.28
C ASP A 141 -13.49 -23.23 -33.03
N GLY A 142 -14.23 -22.12 -32.90
CA GLY A 142 -15.67 -22.11 -32.64
C GLY A 142 -16.07 -22.57 -31.23
N HIS A 143 -15.14 -22.89 -30.35
CA HIS A 143 -15.43 -23.47 -29.03
C HIS A 143 -15.52 -22.43 -27.89
N SER A 144 -15.13 -21.18 -28.16
CA SER A 144 -15.22 -20.08 -27.19
C SER A 144 -15.95 -18.89 -27.78
N ILE A 145 -16.89 -18.34 -27.02
CA ILE A 145 -17.64 -17.14 -27.37
C ILE A 145 -17.49 -16.13 -26.23
N ARG A 146 -17.21 -14.88 -26.58
CA ARG A 146 -17.14 -13.75 -25.66
C ARG A 146 -18.41 -12.92 -25.77
N TYR A 147 -19.01 -12.62 -24.62
CA TYR A 147 -20.08 -11.63 -24.52
C TYR A 147 -19.52 -10.35 -23.92
N LEU A 148 -19.86 -9.20 -24.51
CA LEU A 148 -19.56 -7.89 -23.93
C LEU A 148 -20.78 -7.42 -23.15
N ILE A 149 -20.57 -7.21 -21.84
CA ILE A 149 -21.60 -6.71 -20.94
C ILE A 149 -21.18 -5.30 -20.53
N GLN A 150 -21.98 -4.31 -20.89
CA GLN A 150 -21.76 -2.93 -20.49
C GLN A 150 -22.87 -2.51 -19.54
N THR A 151 -22.47 -2.08 -18.35
CA THR A 151 -23.38 -1.65 -17.29
C THR A 151 -23.38 -0.11 -17.24
N ASP A 152 -24.45 0.45 -16.70
CA ASP A 152 -24.56 1.89 -16.39
C ASP A 152 -23.79 2.30 -15.13
N LEU A 153 -23.38 1.32 -14.31
CA LEU A 153 -22.64 1.53 -13.08
C LEU A 153 -21.21 2.01 -13.31
N ASN A 154 -20.71 2.83 -12.38
CA ASN A 154 -19.30 3.21 -12.34
C ASN A 154 -18.43 1.95 -12.10
N PRO A 155 -17.45 1.65 -12.97
CA PRO A 155 -16.64 0.42 -12.88
C PRO A 155 -15.78 0.33 -11.61
N PHE A 156 -15.57 1.43 -10.89
CA PHE A 156 -14.85 1.47 -9.62
C PHE A 156 -15.76 1.37 -8.38
N SER A 157 -17.07 1.35 -8.57
CA SER A 157 -18.04 1.28 -7.46
C SER A 157 -18.19 -0.13 -6.92
N THR A 158 -18.52 -0.25 -5.63
CA THR A 158 -18.90 -1.52 -5.00
C THR A 158 -20.12 -2.15 -5.67
N ALA A 159 -21.09 -1.34 -6.10
CA ALA A 159 -22.26 -1.82 -6.82
C ALA A 159 -21.90 -2.55 -8.12
N ALA A 160 -20.93 -2.05 -8.89
CA ALA A 160 -20.43 -2.72 -10.10
C ALA A 160 -19.70 -4.04 -9.77
N MET A 161 -18.98 -4.07 -8.64
CA MET A 161 -18.34 -5.30 -8.15
C MET A 161 -19.39 -6.35 -7.77
N ASP A 162 -20.41 -5.95 -7.00
CA ASP A 162 -21.44 -6.85 -6.50
C ASP A 162 -22.35 -7.38 -7.64
N GLN A 163 -22.54 -6.61 -8.72
CA GLN A 163 -23.32 -7.03 -9.89
C GLN A 163 -22.71 -8.24 -10.62
N ILE A 164 -21.40 -8.48 -10.49
CA ILE A 164 -20.73 -9.60 -11.17
C ILE A 164 -21.25 -10.96 -10.69
N ASP A 165 -21.59 -11.07 -9.40
CA ASP A 165 -22.16 -12.31 -8.87
C ASP A 165 -23.53 -12.58 -9.49
N ALA A 166 -24.34 -11.53 -9.66
CA ALA A 166 -25.64 -11.63 -10.32
C ALA A 166 -25.50 -12.01 -11.81
N ILE A 167 -24.55 -11.39 -12.54
CA ILE A 167 -24.26 -11.73 -13.94
C ILE A 167 -23.81 -13.18 -14.07
N THR A 168 -22.89 -13.61 -13.22
CA THR A 168 -22.34 -14.98 -13.25
C THR A 168 -23.40 -16.00 -12.86
N ALA A 169 -24.24 -15.70 -11.87
CA ALA A 169 -25.35 -16.56 -11.46
C ALA A 169 -26.42 -16.67 -12.55
N ALA A 170 -26.77 -15.56 -13.22
CA ALA A 170 -27.71 -15.57 -14.35
C ALA A 170 -27.17 -16.40 -15.52
N ALA A 171 -25.89 -16.22 -15.87
CA ALA A 171 -25.25 -16.99 -16.93
C ALA A 171 -25.23 -18.49 -16.61
N ARG A 172 -24.81 -18.87 -15.39
CA ARG A 172 -24.81 -20.28 -14.94
C ARG A 172 -26.22 -20.86 -14.83
N GLY A 173 -27.19 -20.06 -14.41
CA GLY A 173 -28.60 -20.45 -14.32
C GLY A 173 -29.26 -20.71 -15.66
N ALA A 174 -28.75 -20.13 -16.74
CA ALA A 174 -29.25 -20.33 -18.10
C ALA A 174 -28.63 -21.55 -18.82
N GLN A 175 -27.58 -22.18 -18.28
CA GLN A 175 -26.92 -23.34 -18.90
C GLN A 175 -27.72 -24.65 -18.83
N PRO A 176 -28.41 -25.01 -17.71
CA PRO A 176 -29.11 -26.28 -17.60
C PRO A 176 -30.17 -26.45 -18.69
N ASN A 177 -30.31 -27.68 -19.19
CA ASN A 177 -31.26 -28.05 -20.26
C ASN A 177 -30.99 -27.39 -21.62
N THR A 178 -29.75 -26.93 -21.87
CA THR A 178 -29.31 -26.40 -23.16
C THR A 178 -28.11 -27.19 -23.70
N ALA A 179 -27.76 -26.98 -24.98
CA ALA A 179 -26.54 -27.52 -25.57
C ALA A 179 -25.24 -26.99 -24.92
N LEU A 180 -25.34 -25.99 -24.04
CA LEU A 180 -24.24 -25.35 -23.33
C LEU A 180 -24.12 -25.83 -21.87
N ALA A 181 -24.76 -26.93 -21.50
CA ALA A 181 -24.76 -27.45 -20.12
C ALA A 181 -23.33 -27.69 -19.58
N ASP A 182 -22.41 -28.18 -20.43
CA ASP A 182 -21.02 -28.46 -20.06
C ASP A 182 -20.06 -27.27 -20.32
N ALA A 183 -20.57 -26.12 -20.75
CA ALA A 183 -19.74 -24.97 -21.07
C ALA A 183 -19.14 -24.33 -19.80
N LYS A 184 -17.90 -23.85 -19.88
CA LYS A 184 -17.28 -23.07 -18.80
C LYS A 184 -17.57 -21.59 -19.00
N VAL A 185 -18.21 -20.97 -18.01
CA VAL A 185 -18.46 -19.52 -18.00
C VAL A 185 -17.38 -18.82 -17.17
N SER A 186 -16.68 -17.88 -17.78
CA SER A 186 -15.70 -17.01 -17.13
C SER A 186 -16.01 -15.55 -17.46
N VAL A 187 -15.85 -14.69 -16.46
CA VAL A 187 -16.09 -13.25 -16.59
C VAL A 187 -14.74 -12.54 -16.40
N VAL A 188 -14.49 -11.51 -17.20
CA VAL A 188 -13.28 -10.69 -17.09
C VAL A 188 -13.68 -9.23 -17.25
N GLY A 189 -12.92 -8.34 -16.61
CA GLY A 189 -13.15 -6.91 -16.68
C GLY A 189 -12.56 -6.22 -15.46
N LEU A 190 -12.49 -4.89 -15.52
CA LEU A 190 -11.97 -4.09 -14.41
C LEU A 190 -12.77 -4.32 -13.11
N PRO A 191 -14.12 -4.33 -13.11
CA PRO A 191 -14.88 -4.60 -11.89
C PRO A 191 -14.63 -6.01 -11.34
N VAL A 192 -14.30 -6.99 -12.21
CA VAL A 192 -14.02 -8.38 -11.80
C VAL A 192 -12.72 -8.45 -11.03
N VAL A 193 -11.67 -7.82 -11.57
CA VAL A 193 -10.37 -7.75 -10.89
C VAL A 193 -10.48 -7.02 -9.55
N LEU A 194 -11.26 -5.94 -9.50
CA LEU A 194 -11.48 -5.19 -8.25
C LEU A 194 -12.27 -6.00 -7.22
N LYS A 195 -13.31 -6.72 -7.64
CA LYS A 195 -14.07 -7.64 -6.79
C LYS A 195 -13.17 -8.74 -6.24
N ASP A 196 -12.43 -9.43 -7.08
CA ASP A 196 -11.52 -10.50 -6.66
C ASP A 196 -10.49 -9.95 -5.67
N THR A 197 -9.91 -8.79 -5.95
CA THR A 197 -8.98 -8.11 -5.03
C THR A 197 -9.62 -7.81 -3.68
N ARG A 198 -10.88 -7.32 -3.66
CA ARG A 198 -11.64 -7.07 -2.43
C ARG A 198 -11.88 -8.37 -1.65
N ASP A 199 -12.38 -9.41 -2.33
CA ASP A 199 -12.73 -10.69 -1.71
C ASP A 199 -11.49 -11.39 -1.13
N TYR A 200 -10.36 -11.37 -1.85
CA TYR A 200 -9.08 -11.85 -1.32
C TYR A 200 -8.62 -11.04 -0.10
N SER A 201 -8.69 -9.71 -0.19
CA SER A 201 -8.28 -8.84 0.92
C SER A 201 -9.12 -9.06 2.18
N ASP A 202 -10.45 -9.22 2.04
CA ASP A 202 -11.36 -9.46 3.17
C ASP A 202 -11.17 -10.85 3.78
N HIS A 203 -10.84 -11.85 2.96
CA HIS A 203 -10.49 -13.17 3.46
C HIS A 203 -9.17 -13.14 4.24
N ASP A 204 -8.13 -12.57 3.63
CA ASP A 204 -6.80 -12.48 4.23
C ASP A 204 -6.81 -11.64 5.50
N LEU A 205 -7.55 -10.54 5.53
CA LEU A 205 -7.69 -9.70 6.72
C LEU A 205 -8.32 -10.49 7.88
N ARG A 206 -9.37 -11.28 7.64
CA ARG A 206 -9.98 -12.14 8.67
C ARG A 206 -9.02 -13.20 9.16
N LEU A 207 -8.26 -13.82 8.25
CA LEU A 207 -7.25 -14.82 8.59
C LEU A 207 -6.13 -14.19 9.43
N ILE A 208 -5.60 -13.03 9.02
CA ILE A 208 -4.57 -12.28 9.74
C ILE A 208 -5.06 -11.93 11.14
N ILE A 209 -6.27 -11.38 11.29
CA ILE A 209 -6.83 -11.05 12.61
C ILE A 209 -6.91 -12.30 13.49
N ALA A 210 -7.48 -13.39 12.98
CA ALA A 210 -7.63 -14.63 13.74
C ALA A 210 -6.27 -15.22 14.15
N MET A 211 -5.31 -15.24 13.22
CA MET A 211 -3.95 -15.75 13.45
C MET A 211 -3.17 -14.88 14.43
N THR A 212 -3.18 -13.56 14.27
CA THR A 212 -2.52 -12.62 15.20
C THR A 212 -3.09 -12.75 16.60
N VAL A 213 -4.41 -12.80 16.76
CA VAL A 213 -5.04 -13.02 18.07
C VAL A 213 -4.62 -14.36 18.66
N CYS A 214 -4.66 -15.43 17.88
CA CYS A 214 -4.29 -16.77 18.35
C CYS A 214 -2.81 -16.84 18.77
N ILE A 215 -1.90 -16.34 17.94
CA ILE A 215 -0.45 -16.36 18.20
C ILE A 215 -0.11 -15.51 19.42
N VAL A 216 -0.61 -14.28 19.49
CA VAL A 216 -0.34 -13.38 20.63
C VAL A 216 -0.94 -13.94 21.91
N LEU A 217 -2.16 -14.49 21.86
CA LEU A 217 -2.76 -15.17 23.00
C LEU A 217 -1.91 -16.35 23.47
N LEU A 218 -1.42 -17.19 22.55
CA LEU A 218 -0.57 -18.34 22.86
C LEU A 218 0.74 -17.89 23.50
N ILE A 219 1.40 -16.88 22.93
CA ILE A 219 2.64 -16.30 23.49
C ILE A 219 2.38 -15.77 24.91
N LEU A 220 1.29 -15.03 25.13
CA LEU A 220 0.92 -14.53 26.44
C LEU A 220 0.62 -15.66 27.44
N ILE A 221 -0.05 -16.73 27.03
CA ILE A 221 -0.30 -17.91 27.87
C ILE A 221 1.01 -18.57 28.27
N VAL A 222 1.95 -18.73 27.34
CA VAL A 222 3.26 -19.36 27.59
C VAL A 222 4.10 -18.50 28.55
N LEU A 223 4.15 -17.18 28.32
CA LEU A 223 4.94 -16.26 29.12
C LEU A 223 4.37 -16.05 30.52
N LEU A 224 3.04 -15.88 30.64
CA LEU A 224 2.39 -15.65 31.93
C LEU A 224 2.08 -16.94 32.69
N ARG A 225 2.15 -18.10 32.01
CA ARG A 225 1.72 -19.40 32.52
C ARG A 225 0.34 -19.33 33.16
N ALA A 226 -0.58 -18.61 32.53
CA ALA A 226 -1.95 -18.37 33.00
C ALA A 226 -2.88 -18.21 31.79
N ILE A 227 -4.17 -18.53 31.95
CA ILE A 227 -5.15 -18.44 30.85
C ILE A 227 -6.03 -17.19 30.98
N VAL A 228 -6.46 -16.86 32.20
CA VAL A 228 -7.42 -15.78 32.44
C VAL A 228 -6.82 -14.40 32.16
N ALA A 229 -5.57 -14.16 32.60
CA ALA A 229 -4.89 -12.88 32.38
C ALA A 229 -4.70 -12.54 30.88
N PRO A 230 -4.13 -13.42 30.04
CA PRO A 230 -4.03 -13.17 28.60
C PRO A 230 -5.35 -12.83 27.90
N LEU A 231 -6.46 -13.48 28.28
CA LEU A 231 -7.77 -13.31 27.65
C LEU A 231 -8.29 -11.88 27.75
N TYR A 232 -8.29 -11.30 28.96
CA TYR A 232 -8.76 -9.92 29.10
C TYR A 232 -7.75 -8.90 28.60
N LEU A 233 -6.44 -9.22 28.61
CA LEU A 233 -5.40 -8.34 28.07
C LEU A 233 -5.54 -8.20 26.54
N ILE A 234 -5.74 -9.30 25.83
CA ILE A 234 -5.97 -9.23 24.38
C ILE A 234 -7.33 -8.61 24.06
N GLY A 235 -8.35 -8.93 24.86
CA GLY A 235 -9.68 -8.33 24.74
C GLY A 235 -9.63 -6.81 24.90
N SER A 236 -8.87 -6.30 25.88
CA SER A 236 -8.75 -4.86 26.10
C SER A 236 -8.02 -4.14 24.97
N VAL A 237 -7.02 -4.79 24.35
CA VAL A 237 -6.32 -4.25 23.18
C VAL A 237 -7.25 -4.22 21.96
N ILE A 238 -8.04 -5.27 21.74
CA ILE A 238 -9.04 -5.30 20.66
C ILE A 238 -10.07 -4.19 20.85
N VAL A 239 -10.57 -3.97 22.07
CA VAL A 239 -11.50 -2.88 22.37
C VAL A 239 -10.88 -1.51 22.09
N SER A 240 -9.62 -1.30 22.49
CA SER A 240 -8.88 -0.06 22.20
C SER A 240 -8.72 0.16 20.69
N TYR A 241 -8.36 -0.89 19.96
CA TYR A 241 -8.24 -0.86 18.50
C TYR A 241 -9.58 -0.51 17.84
N LEU A 242 -10.68 -1.16 18.22
CA LEU A 242 -12.00 -0.89 17.64
C LEU A 242 -12.44 0.55 17.92
N ALA A 243 -12.16 1.06 19.12
CA ALA A 243 -12.41 2.45 19.45
C ALA A 243 -11.57 3.42 18.60
N ALA A 244 -10.27 3.14 18.43
CA ALA A 244 -9.38 3.95 17.60
C ALA A 244 -9.77 3.94 16.11
N LEU A 245 -10.12 2.77 15.58
CA LEU A 245 -10.63 2.60 14.23
C LEU A 245 -11.94 3.37 14.05
N GLY A 246 -12.87 3.26 15.01
CA GLY A 246 -14.14 3.98 15.00
C GLY A 246 -13.94 5.51 15.01
N ILE A 247 -13.03 6.02 15.84
CA ILE A 247 -12.67 7.44 15.85
C ILE A 247 -12.05 7.83 14.50
N GLY A 248 -11.17 7.00 13.94
CA GLY A 248 -10.60 7.21 12.61
C GLY A 248 -11.68 7.29 11.54
N VAL A 249 -12.65 6.39 11.54
CA VAL A 249 -13.80 6.40 10.61
C VAL A 249 -14.60 7.69 10.76
N ILE A 250 -14.90 8.12 11.98
CA ILE A 250 -15.61 9.39 12.24
C ILE A 250 -14.83 10.58 11.67
N VAL A 251 -13.52 10.65 11.92
CA VAL A 251 -12.69 11.77 11.46
C VAL A 251 -12.54 11.77 9.94
N PHE A 252 -12.20 10.64 9.32
CA PHE A 252 -11.92 10.62 7.89
C PHE A 252 -13.20 10.57 7.04
N GLN A 253 -14.16 9.68 7.35
CA GLN A 253 -15.35 9.53 6.52
C GLN A 253 -16.38 10.63 6.77
N PHE A 254 -16.66 10.96 8.03
CA PHE A 254 -17.74 11.90 8.36
C PHE A 254 -17.26 13.37 8.40
N LEU A 255 -16.06 13.63 8.89
CA LEU A 255 -15.56 15.01 9.03
C LEU A 255 -14.80 15.49 7.79
N LEU A 256 -13.95 14.65 7.20
CA LEU A 256 -13.13 14.99 6.03
C LEU A 256 -13.72 14.52 4.68
N GLY A 257 -14.78 13.70 4.70
CA GLY A 257 -15.39 13.15 3.48
C GLY A 257 -14.47 12.21 2.68
N GLN A 258 -13.45 11.64 3.32
CA GLN A 258 -12.50 10.72 2.70
C GLN A 258 -12.78 9.28 3.12
N GLU A 259 -12.90 8.40 2.14
CA GLU A 259 -13.04 6.98 2.40
C GLU A 259 -11.78 6.40 3.06
N MET A 260 -11.99 5.44 3.95
CA MET A 260 -10.91 4.75 4.63
C MET A 260 -10.25 3.80 3.64
N HIS A 261 -8.92 3.87 3.51
CA HIS A 261 -8.21 2.96 2.64
C HIS A 261 -8.33 1.52 3.18
N TRP A 262 -8.64 0.58 2.28
CA TRP A 262 -8.99 -0.82 2.58
C TRP A 262 -7.92 -1.58 3.38
N SER A 263 -6.64 -1.21 3.25
CA SER A 263 -5.54 -1.84 4.00
C SER A 263 -5.37 -1.33 5.45
N ILE A 264 -5.98 -0.20 5.82
CA ILE A 264 -5.76 0.46 7.11
C ILE A 264 -6.26 -0.38 8.28
N PRO A 265 -7.48 -0.96 8.26
CA PRO A 265 -7.95 -1.76 9.39
C PRO A 265 -7.01 -2.93 9.71
N GLY A 266 -6.57 -3.69 8.69
CA GLY A 266 -5.67 -4.83 8.89
C GLY A 266 -4.27 -4.42 9.36
N LEU A 267 -3.65 -3.43 8.72
CA LEU A 267 -2.31 -2.97 9.07
C LEU A 267 -2.25 -2.40 10.49
N THR A 268 -3.21 -1.53 10.82
CA THR A 268 -3.26 -0.89 12.14
C THR A 268 -3.57 -1.91 13.23
N PHE A 269 -4.41 -2.91 12.96
CA PHE A 269 -4.70 -4.00 13.89
C PHE A 269 -3.44 -4.75 14.31
N VAL A 270 -2.66 -5.22 13.33
CA VAL A 270 -1.45 -6.00 13.61
C VAL A 270 -0.46 -5.19 14.43
N ILE A 271 -0.25 -3.92 14.09
CA ILE A 271 0.68 -3.04 14.79
C ILE A 271 0.19 -2.73 16.21
N LEU A 272 -1.09 -2.34 16.39
CA LEU A 272 -1.65 -2.03 17.71
C LEU A 272 -1.64 -3.25 18.62
N VAL A 273 -1.95 -4.43 18.09
CA VAL A 273 -1.90 -5.67 18.88
C VAL A 273 -0.46 -6.03 19.26
N ALA A 274 0.50 -5.92 18.33
CA ALA A 274 1.90 -6.18 18.62
C ALA A 274 2.44 -5.24 19.71
N VAL A 275 2.23 -3.92 19.55
CA VAL A 275 2.70 -2.93 20.52
C VAL A 275 1.98 -3.08 21.86
N GLY A 276 0.66 -3.30 21.85
CA GLY A 276 -0.14 -3.46 23.07
C GLY A 276 0.22 -4.70 23.89
N ALA A 277 0.56 -5.81 23.22
CA ALA A 277 0.92 -7.08 23.87
C ALA A 277 2.19 -6.95 24.72
N ASP A 278 3.24 -6.33 24.18
CA ASP A 278 4.54 -6.21 24.87
C ASP A 278 4.42 -5.40 26.17
N TYR A 279 3.69 -4.28 26.15
CA TYR A 279 3.50 -3.48 27.36
C TYR A 279 2.57 -4.13 28.37
N ASN A 280 1.53 -4.83 27.90
CA ASN A 280 0.61 -5.57 28.77
C ASN A 280 1.35 -6.65 29.54
N MET A 281 2.31 -7.31 28.90
CA MET A 281 3.18 -8.27 29.53
C MET A 281 4.07 -7.63 30.61
N LEU A 282 4.71 -6.50 30.33
CA LEU A 282 5.57 -5.83 31.33
C LEU A 282 4.78 -5.43 32.58
N LEU A 283 3.58 -4.84 32.39
CA LEU A 283 2.72 -4.44 33.50
C LEU A 283 2.27 -5.66 34.33
N ILE A 284 1.79 -6.72 33.67
CA ILE A 284 1.26 -7.88 34.39
C ILE A 284 2.37 -8.70 35.07
N SER A 285 3.58 -8.75 34.48
CA SER A 285 4.75 -9.36 35.12
C SER A 285 5.09 -8.61 36.41
N ARG A 286 5.13 -7.28 36.36
CA ARG A 286 5.38 -6.48 37.57
C ARG A 286 4.25 -6.60 38.58
N LEU A 287 3.01 -6.65 38.12
CA LEU A 287 1.84 -6.90 38.97
C LEU A 287 1.96 -8.26 39.67
N ARG A 288 2.43 -9.30 38.97
CA ARG A 288 2.68 -10.62 39.55
C ARG A 288 3.72 -10.58 40.67
N GLU A 289 4.82 -9.87 40.45
CA GLU A 289 5.90 -9.70 41.44
C GLU A 289 5.42 -8.98 42.69
N GLU A 290 4.61 -7.93 42.54
CA GLU A 290 4.12 -7.12 43.66
C GLU A 290 2.87 -7.72 44.35
N ALA A 291 2.16 -8.64 43.68
CA ALA A 291 0.93 -9.27 44.19
C ALA A 291 1.16 -10.40 45.21
N VAL A 292 2.41 -10.67 45.62
CA VAL A 292 2.76 -11.73 46.60
C VAL A 292 2.01 -11.57 47.93
N LEU A 293 1.79 -10.33 48.37
CA LEU A 293 1.09 -10.01 49.63
C LEU A 293 -0.41 -9.72 49.44
N GLY A 294 -0.91 -9.72 48.19
CA GLY A 294 -2.30 -9.44 47.84
C GLY A 294 -2.44 -8.66 46.54
N VAL A 295 -3.45 -9.02 45.73
CA VAL A 295 -3.66 -8.45 44.39
C VAL A 295 -3.94 -6.94 44.44
N ARG A 296 -4.75 -6.48 45.40
CA ARG A 296 -5.09 -5.05 45.54
C ARG A 296 -3.86 -4.19 45.87
N SER A 297 -3.06 -4.60 46.84
CA SER A 297 -1.83 -3.90 47.22
C SER A 297 -0.77 -3.97 46.12
N GLY A 298 -0.68 -5.11 45.42
CA GLY A 298 0.21 -5.29 44.28
C GLY A 298 -0.12 -4.33 43.15
N VAL A 299 -1.39 -4.25 42.74
CA VAL A 299 -1.86 -3.33 41.69
C VAL A 299 -1.51 -1.88 42.00
N ILE A 300 -1.79 -1.40 43.23
CA ILE A 300 -1.48 -0.02 43.64
C ILE A 300 0.02 0.26 43.52
N ARG A 301 0.87 -0.66 43.99
CA ARG A 301 2.32 -0.50 43.99
C ARG A 301 2.91 -0.58 42.59
N THR A 302 2.39 -1.47 41.74
CA THR A 302 2.76 -1.57 40.34
C THR A 302 2.37 -0.30 39.59
N VAL A 303 1.12 0.15 39.66
CA VAL A 303 0.67 1.36 38.97
C VAL A 303 1.46 2.59 39.45
N ALA A 304 1.75 2.70 40.74
CA ALA A 304 2.54 3.80 41.28
C ALA A 304 4.00 3.82 40.80
N SER A 305 4.61 2.65 40.58
CA SER A 305 6.02 2.54 40.19
C SER A 305 6.25 2.54 38.68
N THR A 306 5.38 1.87 37.91
CA THR A 306 5.54 1.72 36.46
C THR A 306 4.64 2.65 35.65
N GLY A 307 3.60 3.23 36.26
CA GLY A 307 2.63 4.08 35.56
C GLY A 307 3.28 5.23 34.81
N GLY A 308 4.18 5.99 35.45
CA GLY A 308 4.86 7.14 34.83
C GLY A 308 5.77 6.76 33.66
N VAL A 309 6.51 5.66 33.77
CA VAL A 309 7.39 5.19 32.68
C VAL A 309 6.56 4.74 31.49
N ILE A 310 5.47 4.02 31.74
CA ILE A 310 4.65 3.49 30.65
C ILE A 310 3.84 4.61 29.97
N THR A 311 3.31 5.57 30.73
CA THR A 311 2.60 6.71 30.13
C THR A 311 3.53 7.58 29.30
N ALA A 312 4.77 7.81 29.75
CA ALA A 312 5.78 8.52 28.97
C ALA A 312 6.11 7.77 27.66
N ALA A 313 6.35 6.47 27.73
CA ALA A 313 6.62 5.65 26.54
C ALA A 313 5.45 5.68 25.55
N GLY A 314 4.22 5.48 26.04
CA GLY A 314 2.99 5.53 25.23
C GLY A 314 2.79 6.89 24.55
N LEU A 315 3.03 7.98 25.28
CA LEU A 315 2.94 9.34 24.73
C LEU A 315 3.99 9.60 23.64
N ILE A 316 5.23 9.12 23.83
CA ILE A 316 6.30 9.26 22.82
C ILE A 316 5.94 8.51 21.54
N MET A 317 5.48 7.26 21.64
CA MET A 317 5.06 6.50 20.44
C MET A 317 3.85 7.13 19.77
N ALA A 318 2.85 7.57 20.53
CA ALA A 318 1.69 8.26 19.97
C ALA A 318 2.12 9.54 19.25
N ALA A 319 3.01 10.33 19.83
CA ALA A 319 3.56 11.53 19.19
C ALA A 319 4.32 11.20 17.90
N SER A 320 5.12 10.12 17.87
CA SER A 320 5.77 9.65 16.65
C SER A 320 4.77 9.25 15.57
N MET A 321 3.69 8.55 15.92
CA MET A 321 2.62 8.21 14.98
C MET A 321 1.91 9.47 14.48
N TYR A 322 1.53 10.40 15.35
CA TYR A 322 0.93 11.66 14.91
C TYR A 322 1.87 12.52 14.05
N GLY A 323 3.18 12.40 14.20
CA GLY A 323 4.15 13.02 13.28
C GLY A 323 3.98 12.55 11.83
N LEU A 324 3.51 11.33 11.60
CA LEU A 324 3.25 10.80 10.25
C LEU A 324 1.94 11.33 9.63
N VAL A 325 1.11 12.04 10.37
CA VAL A 325 -0.09 12.73 9.83
C VAL A 325 0.29 13.85 8.85
N PHE A 326 1.52 14.36 8.92
CA PHE A 326 2.05 15.33 7.96
C PHE A 326 2.57 14.71 6.66
N ALA A 327 2.44 13.39 6.49
CA ALA A 327 2.82 12.72 5.25
C ALA A 327 1.91 13.14 4.08
N SER A 328 2.45 13.10 2.85
CA SER A 328 1.70 13.41 1.63
C SER A 328 0.74 12.29 1.19
N LEU A 329 0.96 11.07 1.68
CA LEU A 329 0.16 9.90 1.33
C LEU A 329 -1.03 9.74 2.30
N GLY A 330 -2.25 9.90 1.80
CA GLY A 330 -3.47 9.81 2.61
C GLY A 330 -3.62 8.51 3.41
N SER A 331 -3.19 7.37 2.85
CA SER A 331 -3.16 6.08 3.55
C SER A 331 -2.20 6.09 4.75
N VAL A 332 -1.04 6.73 4.63
CA VAL A 332 -0.09 6.90 5.74
C VAL A 332 -0.70 7.78 6.82
N VAL A 333 -1.35 8.88 6.42
CA VAL A 333 -2.04 9.80 7.35
C VAL A 333 -3.15 9.09 8.13
N GLN A 334 -4.00 8.33 7.44
CA GLN A 334 -5.07 7.56 8.07
C GLN A 334 -4.53 6.52 9.05
N GLY A 335 -3.52 5.74 8.62
CA GLY A 335 -2.88 4.73 9.47
C GLY A 335 -2.23 5.35 10.71
N ALA A 336 -1.46 6.42 10.52
CA ALA A 336 -0.80 7.18 11.57
C ALA A 336 -1.77 7.71 12.63
N PHE A 337 -2.91 8.27 12.19
CA PHE A 337 -3.93 8.79 13.07
C PHE A 337 -4.59 7.69 13.91
N VAL A 338 -4.95 6.56 13.27
CA VAL A 338 -5.55 5.41 13.97
C VAL A 338 -4.56 4.80 14.97
N LEU A 339 -3.29 4.63 14.59
CA LEU A 339 -2.24 4.13 15.49
C LEU A 339 -2.02 5.07 16.67
N GLY A 340 -1.84 6.37 16.42
CA GLY A 340 -1.64 7.36 17.48
C GLY A 340 -2.81 7.39 18.47
N THR A 341 -4.04 7.38 17.94
CA THR A 341 -5.25 7.38 18.78
C THR A 341 -5.37 6.09 19.58
N GLY A 342 -5.13 4.93 18.96
CA GLY A 342 -5.19 3.63 19.65
C GLY A 342 -4.11 3.48 20.73
N LEU A 343 -2.91 4.00 20.49
CA LEU A 343 -1.85 4.05 21.51
C LEU A 343 -2.21 4.95 22.68
N LEU A 344 -2.83 6.11 22.44
CA LEU A 344 -3.32 6.98 23.51
C LEU A 344 -4.44 6.32 24.32
N LEU A 345 -5.42 5.71 23.66
CA LEU A 345 -6.50 4.99 24.33
C LEU A 345 -5.99 3.82 25.15
N ASP A 346 -5.05 3.04 24.59
CA ASP A 346 -4.43 1.94 25.31
C ASP A 346 -3.66 2.45 26.54
N THR A 347 -2.88 3.51 26.38
CA THR A 347 -2.03 4.06 27.44
C THR A 347 -2.85 4.71 28.55
N PHE A 348 -3.83 5.56 28.22
CA PHE A 348 -4.53 6.41 29.19
C PHE A 348 -5.83 5.84 29.74
N LEU A 349 -6.48 4.92 29.02
CA LEU A 349 -7.72 4.30 29.48
C LEU A 349 -7.48 2.85 29.83
N VAL A 350 -6.98 2.06 28.89
CA VAL A 350 -6.88 0.62 29.07
C VAL A 350 -5.88 0.27 30.17
N ARG A 351 -4.67 0.80 30.08
CA ARG A 351 -3.55 0.37 30.93
C ARG A 351 -3.57 0.96 32.33
N THR A 352 -4.00 2.20 32.47
CA THR A 352 -4.07 2.94 33.74
C THR A 352 -5.32 2.61 34.53
N VAL A 353 -6.44 2.30 33.85
CA VAL A 353 -7.75 2.10 34.50
C VAL A 353 -8.28 0.70 34.26
N THR A 354 -8.53 0.31 33.01
CA THR A 354 -9.28 -0.92 32.69
C THR A 354 -8.56 -2.19 33.15
N VAL A 355 -7.28 -2.35 32.81
CA VAL A 355 -6.48 -3.53 33.13
C VAL A 355 -6.27 -3.68 34.64
N PRO A 356 -5.85 -2.64 35.39
CA PRO A 356 -5.78 -2.69 36.86
C PRO A 356 -7.13 -3.02 37.51
N ALA A 357 -8.23 -2.43 37.03
CA ALA A 357 -9.57 -2.68 37.56
C ALA A 357 -9.99 -4.13 37.34
N ILE A 358 -9.83 -4.67 36.13
CA ILE A 358 -10.13 -6.07 35.82
C ILE A 358 -9.25 -7.00 36.67
N ALA A 359 -7.96 -6.70 36.79
CA ALA A 359 -7.04 -7.51 37.59
C ALA A 359 -7.47 -7.57 39.07
N VAL A 360 -7.98 -6.48 39.64
CA VAL A 360 -8.52 -6.45 41.01
C VAL A 360 -9.83 -7.23 41.13
N LEU A 361 -10.72 -7.12 40.14
CA LEU A 361 -12.02 -7.81 40.11
C LEU A 361 -11.87 -9.32 40.00
N VAL A 362 -10.97 -9.78 39.14
CA VAL A 362 -10.70 -11.22 38.92
C VAL A 362 -9.88 -11.81 40.07
N GLY A 363 -9.02 -11.02 40.72
CA GLY A 363 -8.32 -11.41 41.95
C GLY A 363 -7.38 -12.61 41.74
N GLN A 364 -7.51 -13.65 42.57
CA GLN A 364 -6.64 -14.83 42.51
C GLN A 364 -6.83 -15.67 41.23
N ALA A 365 -7.96 -15.51 40.53
CA ALA A 365 -8.21 -16.21 39.28
C ALA A 365 -7.32 -15.72 38.12
N ASN A 366 -6.66 -14.56 38.25
CA ASN A 366 -5.66 -14.09 37.26
C ASN A 366 -4.54 -15.11 37.04
N TRP A 367 -4.20 -15.86 38.09
CA TRP A 367 -3.13 -16.84 38.10
C TRP A 367 -3.64 -18.28 37.95
N TRP A 368 -4.90 -18.45 37.55
CA TRP A 368 -5.50 -19.77 37.43
C TRP A 368 -4.80 -20.59 36.33
N LEU A 369 -4.23 -21.71 36.76
CA LEU A 369 -3.63 -22.75 35.92
C LEU A 369 -4.52 -23.99 35.90
N PRO A 370 -4.65 -24.67 34.75
CA PRO A 370 -5.10 -26.06 34.70
C PRO A 370 -4.18 -26.94 35.57
N SER A 371 -4.76 -27.89 36.33
CA SER A 371 -4.04 -28.66 37.36
C SER A 371 -2.82 -29.44 36.85
N SER A 372 -2.74 -29.74 35.56
CA SER A 372 -1.66 -30.50 34.90
C SER A 372 -0.36 -29.73 34.71
N TRP A 373 -0.34 -28.41 34.91
CA TRP A 373 0.84 -27.55 34.71
C TRP A 373 1.40 -26.98 36.02
N ARG A 374 0.93 -27.47 37.18
CA ARG A 374 1.49 -27.10 38.48
C ARG A 374 2.84 -27.81 38.66
N PRO A 375 3.99 -27.12 38.71
CA PRO A 375 5.21 -27.75 39.16
C PRO A 375 4.98 -28.29 40.58
N ALA A 376 5.39 -29.54 40.83
CA ALA A 376 5.14 -30.31 42.05
C ALA A 376 5.82 -29.75 43.33
N THR A 377 6.30 -28.50 43.32
CA THR A 377 7.14 -27.91 44.37
C THR A 377 6.58 -26.60 44.93
N TRP A 378 5.26 -26.51 45.10
CA TRP A 378 4.68 -25.52 46.02
C TRP A 378 4.66 -26.12 47.44
N TRP A 379 5.81 -26.12 48.11
CA TRP A 379 5.85 -26.52 49.53
C TRP A 379 5.22 -25.41 50.39
N PRO A 380 4.27 -25.70 51.29
CA PRO A 380 3.68 -24.70 52.16
C PRO A 380 4.71 -24.23 53.19
N LEU A 381 4.74 -22.92 53.44
CA LEU A 381 5.52 -22.32 54.52
C LEU A 381 5.32 -23.08 55.83
N GLY A 382 6.41 -23.66 56.33
CA GLY A 382 6.52 -24.00 57.74
C GLY A 382 6.38 -22.72 58.57
N ARG A 383 5.24 -22.59 59.25
CA ARG A 383 5.04 -21.62 60.33
C ARG A 383 6.12 -21.84 61.41
N ARG A 384 7.27 -21.17 61.29
CA ARG A 384 8.11 -20.89 62.45
C ARG A 384 7.68 -19.56 63.04
N ARG A 385 6.86 -19.63 64.10
CA ARG A 385 6.69 -18.54 65.08
C ARG A 385 8.07 -18.23 65.68
N GLY A 386 8.78 -17.29 65.07
CA GLY A 386 9.98 -16.68 65.62
C GLY A 386 9.61 -15.69 66.70
N ARG A 387 9.89 -16.10 67.94
CA ARG A 387 9.81 -15.36 69.20
C ARG A 387 10.31 -13.91 69.04
N ALA A 388 9.50 -12.95 69.48
CA ALA A 388 9.84 -11.53 69.52
C ALA A 388 11.17 -11.31 70.27
N GLN A 389 12.21 -10.93 69.52
CA GLN A 389 13.48 -10.50 70.10
C GLN A 389 13.40 -8.99 70.30
N ARG A 390 13.09 -8.62 71.54
CA ARG A 390 13.01 -7.27 72.07
C ARG A 390 14.40 -6.64 72.02
N THR A 391 14.76 -5.98 70.91
CA THR A 391 15.98 -5.18 70.83
C THR A 391 15.80 -3.92 71.66
N LYS A 392 16.62 -3.81 72.72
CA LYS A 392 16.73 -2.63 73.58
C LYS A 392 17.07 -1.40 72.72
N ARG A 393 16.19 -0.40 72.71
CA ARG A 393 16.50 0.95 72.21
C ARG A 393 17.61 1.54 73.09
N LYS A 394 18.71 1.98 72.46
CA LYS A 394 19.73 2.84 73.08
C LYS A 394 19.15 4.26 73.25
N PRO A 395 19.33 4.93 74.41
CA PRO A 395 18.89 6.31 74.58
C PRO A 395 19.79 7.29 73.81
N LEU A 396 19.15 8.28 73.20
CA LEU A 396 19.76 9.47 72.60
C LEU A 396 19.99 10.50 73.72
N LEU A 397 21.24 10.93 73.94
CA LEU A 397 21.68 12.29 74.31
C LEU A 397 23.24 12.31 74.39
N PRO A 398 23.89 13.46 74.21
CA PRO A 398 25.21 13.60 73.58
C PRO A 398 26.36 13.76 74.59
N LYS A 399 27.60 13.52 74.13
CA LYS A 399 28.81 14.00 74.80
C LYS A 399 29.78 14.62 73.79
N GLU A 400 30.34 15.72 74.25
CA GLU A 400 31.18 16.72 73.58
C GLU A 400 32.60 16.23 73.28
N GLU A 401 33.16 16.80 72.20
CA GLU A 401 34.53 17.29 71.92
C GLU A 401 35.80 16.49 72.23
N GLU A 402 36.86 16.89 71.47
CA GLU A 402 38.28 16.46 71.42
C GLU A 402 38.57 15.34 70.38
N GLU A 403 39.46 15.48 69.39
CA GLU A 403 40.51 16.47 69.08
C GLU A 403 40.97 16.33 67.60
N GLN A 404 41.44 17.44 67.00
CA GLN A 404 41.95 17.67 65.62
C GLN A 404 43.37 17.07 65.37
N SER A 405 43.68 16.39 64.24
CA SER A 405 44.31 16.88 62.97
C SER A 405 45.56 16.02 62.61
N PRO A 406 46.18 16.04 61.39
CA PRO A 406 45.72 16.27 60.00
C PRO A 406 46.25 15.15 59.02
N PRO A 407 46.14 15.27 57.66
CA PRO A 407 46.33 14.16 56.71
C PRO A 407 47.73 14.13 56.05
N ASP A 408 48.18 12.94 55.63
CA ASP A 408 49.32 12.78 54.73
C ASP A 408 48.85 12.72 53.27
N ASP A 409 49.20 13.76 52.53
CA ASP A 409 49.38 13.77 51.08
C ASP A 409 50.74 13.10 50.78
N ASP A 410 50.73 11.94 50.12
CA ASP A 410 51.83 11.45 49.27
C ASP A 410 51.41 10.13 48.62
N ASP A 411 50.71 10.22 47.48
CA ASP A 411 51.09 9.44 46.30
C ASP A 411 50.37 9.99 45.07
N LEU A 412 51.05 10.99 44.53
CA LEU A 412 50.84 11.57 43.22
C LEU A 412 51.20 10.58 42.11
N ILE A 413 50.33 10.56 41.09
CA ILE A 413 50.66 10.40 39.66
C ILE A 413 50.94 8.97 39.16
N GLY A 414 49.98 8.48 38.36
CA GLY A 414 50.15 7.33 37.47
C GLY A 414 49.07 7.29 36.40
N LEU A 415 49.09 8.27 35.48
CA LEU A 415 48.46 8.19 34.16
C LEU A 415 48.78 6.83 33.50
N TRP A 416 47.81 6.18 32.84
CA TRP A 416 47.83 5.98 31.38
C TRP A 416 46.52 5.33 30.89
N LEU A 417 46.09 5.87 29.76
CA LEU A 417 44.91 5.57 28.97
C LEU A 417 45.29 4.54 27.88
N HIS A 418 44.32 3.71 27.51
CA HIS A 418 44.10 3.10 26.19
C HIS A 418 44.91 1.90 25.66
N ASP A 419 44.09 1.00 25.09
CA ASP A 419 44.29 0.12 23.93
C ASP A 419 44.98 -1.24 24.09
N GLY A 420 44.30 -2.27 23.55
CA GLY A 420 44.95 -3.52 23.19
C GLY A 420 44.06 -4.76 23.14
N LEU A 421 43.29 -4.91 22.06
CA LEU A 421 42.73 -6.18 21.59
C LEU A 421 43.77 -7.31 21.45
N ARG A 422 43.26 -8.57 21.52
CA ARG A 422 43.78 -9.90 21.11
C ARG A 422 43.94 -10.83 22.32
N LEU A 423 43.32 -12.01 22.38
CA LEU A 423 43.08 -13.03 21.35
C LEU A 423 41.61 -13.46 21.23
#